data_AF-A0A447PK87-F1
#
_entry.id   AF-A0A447PK87-F1
#
_cell.length_a   1.000
_cell.length_b   1.000
_cell.length_c   1.000
_cell.angle_alpha   90.00
_cell.angle_beta   90.00
_cell.angle_gamma   90.00
#
_symmetry.space_group_name_H-M   'P 1'
#
loop_
_entity.id
_entity.type
_entity.pdbx_description
1 polymer ?
#
loop_
_entity_poly.entity_id
_entity_poly.type
_entity_poly.pdbx_seq_one_letter_code
_entity_poly.pdbx_strand_id
1 'polypeptide(L)' 'MSQGDDPRGSWNSDENFNYVAEPMPAVDGGDGLATVKLPREQMALLKAMAERTKSDPTVDPLTGAELGCGEPKEDK' A
#
# COMPACT_ATOMS: atom_id res chain seq x y z
N MET A 1 -12.60 -1.47 5.96
CA MET A 1 -11.34 -2.09 5.51
C MET A 1 -11.59 -2.57 4.09
N SER A 2 -10.68 -2.31 3.15
CA SER A 2 -10.85 -2.75 1.76
C SER A 2 -10.94 -4.27 1.73
N GLN A 3 -12.00 -4.81 1.13
CA GLN A 3 -12.16 -6.25 0.87
C GLN A 3 -11.71 -6.50 -0.57
N GLY A 4 -10.57 -7.19 -0.77
CA GLY A 4 -10.03 -7.40 -2.13
C GLY A 4 -8.65 -8.02 -2.22
N ASP A 5 -8.18 -8.13 -3.47
CA ASP A 5 -6.91 -8.74 -3.89
C ASP A 5 -5.74 -7.74 -3.66
N ASP A 6 -5.44 -7.49 -2.38
CA ASP A 6 -4.41 -6.52 -1.98
C ASP A 6 -3.00 -7.06 -2.30
N PRO A 7 -2.23 -6.38 -3.18
CA PRO A 7 -0.91 -6.85 -3.56
C PRO A 7 0.04 -6.86 -2.36
N ARG A 8 0.78 -7.98 -2.21
CA ARG A 8 1.79 -8.19 -1.17
C ARG A 8 3.19 -7.87 -1.73
N GLY A 9 4.00 -7.14 -0.98
CA GLY A 9 5.40 -6.82 -1.31
C GLY A 9 6.20 -6.49 -0.05
N SER A 10 7.47 -6.08 -0.22
CA SER A 10 8.42 -5.85 0.90
C SER A 10 7.89 -4.96 2.02
N TRP A 11 7.16 -3.90 1.67
CA TRP A 11 6.66 -2.90 2.62
C TRP A 11 5.40 -3.32 3.41
N ASN A 12 4.68 -4.38 3.00
CA ASN A 12 3.46 -4.84 3.66
C ASN A 12 3.44 -6.37 3.86
N SER A 13 4.59 -7.03 3.88
CA SER A 13 4.73 -8.50 3.90
C SER A 13 4.20 -9.16 5.19
N ASP A 14 3.88 -10.45 5.09
CA ASP A 14 3.42 -11.27 6.22
C ASP A 14 4.54 -11.55 7.24
N GLU A 15 5.80 -11.31 6.88
CA GLU A 15 6.95 -11.42 7.77
C GLU A 15 6.91 -10.36 8.88
N ASN A 16 6.46 -9.15 8.52
CA ASN A 16 6.41 -8.01 9.44
C ASN A 16 5.01 -7.74 9.99
N PHE A 17 3.95 -8.28 9.37
CA PHE A 17 2.56 -7.99 9.71
C PHE A 17 1.66 -9.22 9.64
N ASN A 18 0.67 -9.30 10.53
CA ASN A 18 -0.38 -10.31 10.43
C ASN A 18 -1.45 -9.88 9.42
N TYR A 19 -1.55 -10.59 8.30
CA TYR A 19 -2.59 -10.32 7.31
C TYR A 19 -3.95 -10.86 7.75
N VAL A 20 -5.01 -10.07 7.54
CA VAL A 20 -6.40 -10.45 7.80
C VAL A 20 -7.11 -10.56 6.46
N ALA A 21 -7.27 -11.79 5.96
CA ALA A 21 -7.88 -12.06 4.66
C ALA A 21 -9.38 -11.74 4.61
N GLU A 22 -10.07 -11.84 5.75
CA GLU A 22 -11.50 -11.54 5.87
C GLU A 22 -11.72 -10.40 6.87
N PRO A 23 -11.44 -9.14 6.49
CA PRO A 23 -11.62 -8.02 7.39
C PRO A 23 -13.10 -7.76 7.66
N MET A 24 -13.40 -7.16 8.82
CA MET A 24 -14.78 -6.75 9.14
C MET A 24 -15.34 -5.83 8.04
N PRO A 25 -16.63 -5.96 7.69
CA PRO A 25 -17.28 -5.13 6.69
C PRO A 25 -17.10 -3.65 6.97
N ALA A 26 -17.18 -2.80 5.93
CA ALA A 26 -17.18 -1.37 6.14
C ALA A 26 -18.33 -0.96 7.08
N VAL A 27 -18.10 0.07 7.90
CA VAL A 27 -19.06 0.51 8.95
C VAL A 27 -20.40 0.96 8.35
N ASP A 28 -20.40 1.36 7.09
CA ASP A 28 -21.57 1.74 6.29
C ASP A 28 -22.24 0.56 5.56
N GLY A 29 -21.73 -0.67 5.74
CA GLY A 29 -22.21 -1.87 5.06
C GLY A 29 -21.84 -1.96 3.57
N GLY A 30 -21.00 -1.05 3.08
CA GLY A 30 -20.49 -1.06 1.71
C GLY A 30 -19.25 -1.95 1.54
N ASP A 31 -18.72 -1.95 0.32
CA ASP A 31 -17.42 -2.58 -0.02
C ASP A 31 -16.22 -1.76 0.49
N GLY A 32 -16.46 -0.53 0.97
CA GLY A 32 -15.43 0.39 1.43
C GLY A 32 -14.65 1.08 0.30
N LEU A 33 -15.10 0.97 -0.95
CA LEU A 33 -14.44 1.60 -2.11
C LEU A 33 -14.99 3.02 -2.36
N ALA A 34 -14.07 3.97 -2.53
CA ALA A 34 -14.41 5.32 -2.99
C ALA A 34 -14.45 5.36 -4.52
N THR A 35 -15.50 5.98 -5.10
CA THR A 35 -15.60 6.19 -6.54
C THR A 35 -15.82 7.66 -6.88
N VAL A 36 -15.19 8.12 -7.97
CA VAL A 36 -15.30 9.51 -8.48
C VAL A 36 -15.39 9.51 -10.01
N LYS A 37 -16.08 10.51 -10.58
CA LYS A 37 -16.14 10.69 -12.04
C LYS A 37 -15.02 11.63 -12.49
N LEU A 38 -14.21 11.17 -13.44
CA LEU A 38 -13.10 11.94 -14.01
C LEU A 38 -13.33 12.23 -15.50
N PRO A 39 -12.96 13.43 -15.99
CA PRO A 39 -12.83 13.70 -17.42
C PRO A 39 -11.79 12.79 -18.08
N ARG A 40 -11.92 12.57 -19.40
CA ARG A 40 -11.08 11.64 -20.17
C ARG A 40 -9.58 11.96 -20.07
N GLU A 41 -9.23 13.24 -20.12
CA GLU A 41 -7.83 13.71 -20.02
C GLU A 41 -7.22 13.38 -18.64
N GLN A 42 -7.96 13.62 -17.56
CA GLN A 42 -7.50 13.30 -16.21
C GLN A 42 -7.36 11.78 -16.00
N MET A 43 -8.27 10.98 -16.56
CA MET A 43 -8.17 9.53 -16.51
C MET A 43 -6.91 9.02 -17.24
N ALA A 44 -6.56 9.61 -18.39
CA ALA A 44 -5.34 9.26 -19.11
C ALA A 44 -4.08 9.59 -18.29
N LEU A 45 -4.05 10.80 -17.69
CA LEU A 45 -2.96 11.21 -16.81
C LEU A 45 -2.83 10.28 -15.59
N LEU A 46 -3.95 9.94 -14.94
CA LEU A 46 -3.97 9.05 -13.78
C LEU A 46 -3.38 7.67 -14.12
N LYS A 47 -3.77 7.09 -15.27
CA LYS A 47 -3.22 5.79 -15.73
C LYS A 47 -1.72 5.86 -15.98
N ALA A 48 -1.23 6.93 -16.62
CA ALA A 48 0.20 7.11 -16.84
C ALA A 48 0.97 7.26 -15.52
N MET A 49 0.42 7.99 -14.54
CA MET A 49 1.04 8.09 -13.22
C MET A 49 1.02 6.76 -12.48
N ALA A 50 -0.08 6.01 -12.53
CA ALA A 50 -0.21 4.69 -11.90
C ALA A 50 0.84 3.71 -12.42
N GLU A 51 1.08 3.66 -13.74
CA GLU A 51 2.15 2.84 -14.32
C GLU A 51 3.55 3.31 -13.87
N ARG A 52 3.79 4.63 -13.87
CA ARG A 52 5.09 5.19 -13.46
C ARG A 52 5.42 4.91 -11.99
N THR A 53 4.41 4.87 -11.11
CA THR A 53 4.59 4.66 -9.67
C THR A 53 4.24 3.24 -9.24
N LYS A 54 4.07 2.32 -10.19
CA LYS A 54 3.74 0.94 -9.89
C LYS A 54 4.90 0.30 -9.13
N SER A 55 4.62 -0.19 -7.93
CA SER A 55 5.61 -0.94 -7.15
C SER A 55 5.98 -2.24 -7.84
N ASP A 56 7.24 -2.66 -7.71
CA ASP A 56 7.68 -4.02 -8.01
C ASP A 56 7.56 -4.86 -6.71
N PRO A 57 6.57 -5.76 -6.59
CA PRO A 57 6.37 -6.53 -5.38
C PRO A 57 7.39 -7.67 -5.20
N THR A 58 8.19 -7.97 -6.22
CA THR A 58 9.14 -9.09 -6.19
C THR A 58 10.50 -8.73 -5.61
N VAL A 59 10.73 -7.44 -5.39
CA VAL A 59 12.00 -6.92 -4.86
C VAL A 59 11.83 -6.61 -3.38
N ASP A 60 12.87 -6.92 -2.62
CA ASP A 60 12.95 -6.64 -1.18
C ASP A 60 14.07 -5.64 -0.86
N PRO A 61 13.89 -4.34 -1.21
CA PRO A 61 14.87 -3.32 -0.93
C PRO A 61 14.79 -2.89 0.54
N LEU A 62 15.93 -2.49 1.09
CA LEU A 62 16.00 -1.92 2.44
C LEU A 62 15.00 -0.76 2.58
N THR A 63 14.03 -0.91 3.47
CA THR A 63 12.93 0.05 3.61
C THR A 63 13.31 1.22 4.52
N GLY A 64 12.55 2.32 4.42
CA GLY A 64 12.70 3.46 5.34
C GLY A 64 12.42 3.08 6.80
N ALA A 65 11.58 2.06 7.03
CA ALA A 65 11.34 1.53 8.37
C ALA A 65 12.61 0.88 8.94
N GLU A 66 13.28 0.01 8.16
CA GLU A 66 14.53 -0.63 8.57
C GLU A 66 15.67 0.38 8.80
N LEU A 67 15.75 1.43 7.97
CA LEU A 67 16.72 2.53 8.18
C LEU A 67 16.48 3.29 9.49
N GLY A 68 15.22 3.37 9.94
CA GLY A 68 14.84 4.02 11.19
C GLY A 68 15.01 3.16 12.44
N CYS A 69 15.22 1.85 12.28
CA CYS A 69 15.41 0.89 13.38
C CYS A 69 16.84 0.85 13.95
N GLY A 70 17.75 1.70 13.45
CA GLY A 70 19.10 1.81 13.99
C GLY A 70 19.11 2.25 15.47
N GLU A 71 20.06 1.73 16.25
CA GLU A 71 20.26 2.16 17.64
C GLU A 71 20.53 3.68 17.68
N PRO A 72 19.92 4.42 18.63
CA PRO A 72 20.25 5.83 18.80
C PRO A 72 21.75 5.95 19.06
N LYS A 73 22.43 6.82 18.30
CA LYS A 73 23.84 7.11 18.56
C LYS A 73 23.96 7.66 19.98
N GLU A 74 24.74 6.99 20.83
CA GLU A 74 25.19 7.59 22.08
C GLU A 74 26.08 8.79 21.76
N ASP A 75 25.56 9.98 22.02
CA ASP A 75 26.34 11.21 21.97
C ASP A 75 27.40 11.14 23.10
N LYS A 76 28.67 11.06 22.71
CA LYS A 76 29.83 11.12 23.61
C LYS A 76 30.23 12.57 23.91
#